data_AF-A0A928BND1-F1
#
_entry.id   AF-A0A928BND1-F1
#
_cell.length_a   1.000
_cell.length_b   1.000
_cell.length_c   1.000
_cell.angle_alpha   90.00
_cell.angle_beta   90.00
_cell.angle_gamma   90.00
#
_symmetry.space_group_name_H-M   'P 1'
#
loop_
_entity.id
_entity.type
_entity.pdbx_description
1 polymer ?
#
loop_
_entity_poly.entity_id
_entity_poly.type
_entity_poly.pdbx_seq_one_letter_code
_entity_poly.pdbx_strand_id
1 'polypeptide(L)'
;MKKMFFTLLLVALAMPTMAENRSDSEMAAIASQKLFGAQVKGLNGAAATSLKRVFTDKAIAVFSPENEGRFVIVGRDDRLRPVLGYAKGAFDINKIPCGMKAWLSSINRTLQKMDAAGIKDAAPLKSDVDFTPVSPLITTKWTQDEPFNDLLPMVGEGDLRTHALTGCVATAMGQVMNYWQWPAAAEFIGSYYLNNLPTPFSVQVNSQYSWPLKSAYGWYLIDGYEDPEIADSWDQIEYTEDEAKAIATLMRDCGAAVKMQYEYGAASSSLSDAAVAFPKNFSYSASAIQFRPRMYYTDEEWLSFIYSELQAQRPIIYGAEYVHEIEDSETKEIYEVAEAHAFILHGIDADGLIDINWGWYGWCDGFYALDAFNCPQGNFNDNAQMLTGITVEPLPIDAYHSCMVTSECKFYYTPNENPAIKVTLDNFHSATYQTFTGRFYMVIQDLDGGEPAYLDIYRQENDVTLNMGAGYQQFLGYPEAASFEPGHSYRLYVASRAANEDSYQPVRYYGKLTGPICFTLTIDDSGNGVITGPEIMEEFLLTGVKTVKQEPMDDGITRVYDMQGRLVHTAPTATFNLWKVPARGVLVVKQGNTVRKVAR
;
A
#
# COMPACT_ATOMS: atom_id res chain seq x y z
N MET A 1 -75.53 12.97 4.14
CA MET A 1 -74.41 12.89 3.17
C MET A 1 -73.14 12.53 3.93
N LYS A 2 -72.69 11.27 3.81
CA LYS A 2 -71.44 10.77 4.39
C LYS A 2 -70.28 11.28 3.54
N LYS A 3 -69.27 11.92 4.14
CA LYS A 3 -67.98 12.20 3.49
C LYS A 3 -66.91 11.37 4.19
N MET A 4 -66.43 10.34 3.49
CA MET A 4 -65.31 9.50 3.88
C MET A 4 -64.01 10.32 3.76
N PHE A 5 -63.21 10.33 4.82
CA PHE A 5 -61.81 10.73 4.77
C PHE A 5 -60.99 9.52 4.30
N PHE A 6 -60.30 9.65 3.18
CA PHE A 6 -59.26 8.70 2.75
C PHE A 6 -57.92 9.19 3.29
N THR A 7 -57.36 8.45 4.25
CA THR A 7 -55.98 8.61 4.72
C THR A 7 -55.07 7.95 3.69
N LEU A 8 -54.28 8.74 2.96
CA LEU A 8 -53.24 8.23 2.07
C LEU A 8 -52.04 7.78 2.94
N LEU A 9 -51.88 6.47 3.11
CA LEU A 9 -50.71 5.87 3.75
C LEU A 9 -49.56 5.89 2.73
N LEU A 10 -48.58 6.78 2.93
CA LEU A 10 -47.34 6.81 2.15
C LEU A 10 -46.47 5.63 2.62
N VAL A 11 -46.56 4.50 1.92
CA VAL A 11 -45.63 3.37 2.09
C VAL A 11 -44.35 3.75 1.35
N ALA A 12 -43.32 4.16 2.10
CA ALA A 12 -41.95 4.21 1.61
C ALA A 12 -41.49 2.77 1.39
N LEU A 13 -41.68 2.27 0.17
CA LEU A 13 -41.00 1.07 -0.31
C LEU A 13 -39.51 1.41 -0.42
N ALA A 14 -38.74 1.05 0.60
CA ALA A 14 -37.31 0.84 0.45
C ALA A 14 -37.16 -0.36 -0.51
N MET A 15 -37.00 -0.07 -1.80
CA MET A 15 -36.61 -1.09 -2.76
C MET A 15 -35.16 -1.47 -2.41
N PRO A 16 -34.84 -2.77 -2.21
CA PRO A 16 -33.46 -3.19 -2.18
C PRO A 16 -32.85 -2.85 -3.54
N THR A 17 -31.91 -1.90 -3.56
CA THR A 17 -31.11 -1.57 -4.74
C THR A 17 -30.22 -2.76 -5.05
N MET A 18 -30.66 -3.64 -5.95
CA MET A 18 -29.73 -4.57 -6.60
C MET A 18 -28.74 -3.73 -7.41
N ALA A 19 -27.43 -4.02 -7.34
CA ALA A 19 -26.46 -3.28 -8.15
C ALA A 19 -26.80 -3.42 -9.64
N GLU A 20 -26.99 -2.30 -10.33
CA GLU A 20 -27.13 -2.22 -11.78
C GLU A 20 -25.84 -1.59 -12.38
N ASN A 21 -25.68 -1.73 -13.69
CA ASN A 21 -24.68 -0.93 -14.39
C ASN A 21 -25.15 0.53 -14.41
N ARG A 22 -24.29 1.46 -13.99
CA ARG A 22 -24.52 2.90 -14.12
C ARG A 22 -24.80 3.25 -15.57
N SER A 23 -25.85 4.02 -15.78
CA SER A 23 -26.20 4.55 -17.10
C SER A 23 -25.14 5.53 -17.61
N ASP A 24 -25.07 5.70 -18.93
CA ASP A 24 -24.17 6.66 -19.57
C ASP A 24 -24.38 8.09 -19.03
N SER A 25 -25.63 8.46 -18.73
CA SER A 25 -25.98 9.76 -18.16
C SER A 25 -25.50 9.94 -16.72
N GLU A 26 -25.58 8.91 -15.89
CA GLU A 26 -25.09 8.95 -14.51
C GLU A 26 -23.57 9.07 -14.49
N MET A 27 -22.88 8.28 -15.33
CA MET A 27 -21.43 8.35 -15.43
C MET A 27 -20.93 9.71 -15.94
N ALA A 28 -21.59 10.27 -16.95
CA ALA A 28 -21.27 11.62 -17.43
C ALA A 28 -21.50 12.69 -16.35
N ALA A 29 -22.56 12.55 -15.54
CA ALA A 29 -22.83 13.46 -14.42
C ALA A 29 -21.76 13.35 -13.33
N ILE A 30 -21.34 12.13 -12.95
CA ILE A 30 -20.25 11.89 -12.00
C ILE A 30 -18.95 12.52 -12.49
N ALA A 31 -18.57 12.29 -13.75
CA ALA A 31 -17.36 12.85 -14.33
C ALA A 31 -17.42 14.39 -14.41
N SER A 32 -18.56 14.95 -14.81
CA SER A 32 -18.77 16.40 -14.86
C SER A 32 -18.65 17.03 -13.47
N GLN A 33 -19.24 16.40 -12.44
CA GLN A 33 -19.12 16.84 -11.05
C GLN A 33 -17.66 16.85 -10.58
N LYS A 34 -16.88 15.82 -10.90
CA LYS A 34 -15.45 15.75 -10.48
C LYS A 34 -14.58 16.77 -11.23
N LEU A 35 -14.84 17.01 -12.52
CA LEU A 35 -14.04 17.93 -13.34
C LEU A 35 -14.35 19.41 -13.09
N PHE A 36 -15.62 19.76 -12.86
CA PHE A 36 -16.08 21.15 -12.82
C PHE A 36 -16.75 21.57 -11.50
N GLY A 37 -16.97 20.63 -10.59
CA GLY A 37 -17.68 20.87 -9.32
C GLY A 37 -19.20 21.05 -9.49
N ALA A 38 -19.88 21.40 -8.40
CA ALA A 38 -21.35 21.52 -8.32
C ALA A 38 -21.97 22.69 -9.14
N GLN A 39 -21.20 23.35 -10.01
CA GLN A 39 -21.68 24.47 -10.82
C GLN A 39 -22.61 24.05 -11.97
N VAL A 40 -22.79 22.75 -12.23
CA VAL A 40 -23.72 22.25 -13.26
C VAL A 40 -25.13 22.07 -12.67
N LYS A 41 -25.70 23.12 -12.10
CA LYS A 41 -27.16 23.22 -11.89
C LYS A 41 -27.75 24.13 -12.96
N GLY A 42 -28.26 23.50 -14.01
CA GLY A 42 -29.00 24.17 -15.09
C GLY A 42 -28.27 24.09 -16.41
N LEU A 43 -28.56 23.03 -17.18
CA LEU A 43 -28.36 23.05 -18.63
C LEU A 43 -29.34 24.06 -19.23
N ASN A 44 -28.98 25.35 -19.16
CA ASN A 44 -29.52 26.43 -19.99
C ASN A 44 -28.56 27.63 -19.91
N GLY A 45 -27.55 27.64 -20.77
CA GLY A 45 -26.81 28.86 -21.10
C GLY A 45 -25.28 28.75 -21.03
N ALA A 46 -24.68 28.52 -22.20
CA ALA A 46 -23.32 28.86 -22.63
C ALA A 46 -22.11 28.40 -21.76
N ALA A 47 -21.36 27.44 -22.33
CA ALA A 47 -20.12 26.81 -21.85
C ALA A 47 -20.28 25.72 -20.77
N ALA A 48 -21.23 24.78 -20.94
CA ALA A 48 -20.97 23.43 -20.47
C ALA A 48 -19.93 22.83 -21.42
N THR A 49 -18.66 22.69 -21.00
CA THR A 49 -17.67 21.98 -21.81
C THR A 49 -18.24 20.60 -22.16
N SER A 50 -18.35 20.28 -23.45
CA SER A 50 -18.86 18.97 -23.88
C SER A 50 -17.91 17.90 -23.35
N LEU A 51 -18.46 17.06 -22.48
CA LEU A 51 -17.75 15.93 -21.91
C LEU A 51 -17.83 14.77 -22.91
N LYS A 52 -16.70 14.32 -23.44
CA LYS A 52 -16.64 13.19 -24.37
C LYS A 52 -16.22 11.93 -23.63
N ARG A 53 -16.95 10.83 -23.84
CA ARG A 53 -16.46 9.50 -23.48
C ARG A 53 -15.36 9.09 -24.46
N VAL A 54 -14.12 9.04 -23.98
CA VAL A 54 -12.93 8.72 -24.79
C VAL A 54 -12.57 7.25 -24.74
N PHE A 55 -13.01 6.52 -23.71
CA PHE A 55 -12.81 5.09 -23.59
C PHE A 55 -13.93 4.44 -22.79
N THR A 56 -14.20 3.16 -23.05
CA THR A 56 -15.10 2.34 -22.24
C THR A 56 -14.71 0.88 -22.36
N ASP A 57 -14.76 0.17 -21.23
CA ASP A 57 -14.64 -1.29 -21.14
C ASP A 57 -15.68 -1.82 -20.12
N LYS A 58 -15.76 -3.12 -19.83
CA LYS A 58 -16.73 -3.76 -18.93
C LYS A 58 -16.86 -3.04 -17.58
N ALA A 59 -15.74 -2.71 -16.93
CA ALA A 59 -15.75 -2.12 -15.59
C ALA A 59 -15.77 -0.60 -15.55
N ILE A 60 -15.29 0.08 -16.60
CA ILE A 60 -14.98 1.51 -16.53
C ILE A 60 -15.41 2.29 -17.78
N ALA A 61 -15.63 3.58 -17.60
CA ALA A 61 -15.74 4.56 -18.67
C ALA A 61 -14.83 5.75 -18.37
N VAL A 62 -14.12 6.25 -19.38
CA VAL A 62 -13.24 7.42 -19.25
C VAL A 62 -13.87 8.58 -19.99
N PHE A 63 -13.97 9.70 -19.29
CA PHE A 63 -14.48 10.94 -19.84
C PHE A 63 -13.41 12.03 -19.81
N SER A 64 -13.38 12.83 -20.86
CA SER A 64 -12.47 13.97 -21.01
C SER A 64 -13.26 15.18 -21.54
N PRO A 65 -13.05 16.38 -20.99
CA PRO A 65 -13.55 17.59 -21.62
C PRO A 65 -12.84 17.84 -22.96
N GLU A 66 -13.57 18.31 -23.96
CA GLU A 66 -12.95 18.73 -25.21
C GLU A 66 -11.90 19.82 -24.98
N ASN A 67 -10.68 19.59 -25.47
CA ASN A 67 -9.54 20.54 -25.49
C ASN A 67 -9.02 21.01 -24.11
N GLU A 68 -9.30 20.29 -23.01
CA GLU A 68 -8.81 20.70 -21.68
C GLU A 68 -7.72 19.79 -21.09
N GLY A 69 -7.25 18.78 -21.84
CA GLY A 69 -6.13 17.92 -21.45
C GLY A 69 -6.26 17.36 -20.04
N ARG A 70 -7.41 16.78 -19.69
CA ARG A 70 -7.71 16.14 -18.38
C ARG A 70 -8.71 15.01 -18.57
N PHE A 71 -8.68 14.00 -17.70
CA PHE A 71 -9.68 12.91 -17.77
C PHE A 71 -10.12 12.44 -16.38
N VAL A 72 -11.30 11.80 -16.34
CA VAL A 72 -11.85 11.10 -15.18
C VAL A 72 -12.23 9.68 -15.59
N ILE A 73 -11.89 8.72 -14.75
CA ILE A 73 -12.23 7.31 -14.86
C ILE A 73 -13.39 7.05 -13.89
N VAL A 74 -14.51 6.61 -14.44
CA VAL A 74 -15.77 6.35 -13.73
C VAL A 74 -16.04 4.85 -13.72
N GLY A 75 -16.43 4.32 -12.56
CA GLY A 75 -16.85 2.92 -12.43
C GLY A 75 -18.23 2.70 -13.08
N ARG A 76 -18.36 1.68 -13.92
CA ARG A 76 -19.63 1.31 -14.58
C ARG A 76 -20.55 0.49 -13.70
N ASP A 77 -20.02 -0.20 -12.71
CA ASP A 77 -20.77 -1.07 -11.81
C ASP A 77 -21.02 -0.34 -10.48
N ASP A 78 -22.24 -0.39 -9.97
CA ASP A 78 -22.59 0.28 -8.70
C ASP A 78 -21.81 -0.24 -7.48
N ARG A 79 -21.22 -1.44 -7.58
CA ARG A 79 -20.30 -2.01 -6.58
C ARG A 79 -18.94 -1.30 -6.53
N LEU A 80 -18.58 -0.53 -7.56
CA LEU A 80 -17.33 0.24 -7.64
C LEU A 80 -17.50 1.66 -7.11
N ARG A 81 -16.39 2.30 -6.70
CA ARG A 81 -16.32 3.75 -6.49
C ARG A 81 -16.85 4.49 -7.74
N PRO A 82 -17.72 5.51 -7.57
CA PRO A 82 -18.18 6.32 -8.70
C PRO A 82 -17.03 6.95 -9.47
N VAL A 83 -16.07 7.55 -8.76
CA VAL A 83 -14.82 8.05 -9.33
C VAL A 83 -13.70 7.09 -8.93
N LEU A 84 -13.08 6.47 -9.92
CA LEU A 84 -11.95 5.55 -9.74
C LEU A 84 -10.61 6.26 -9.88
N GLY A 85 -10.55 7.32 -10.68
CA GLY A 85 -9.35 8.14 -10.77
C GLY A 85 -9.51 9.32 -11.70
N TYR A 86 -8.59 10.26 -11.64
CA TYR A 86 -8.54 11.42 -12.52
C TYR A 86 -7.11 11.95 -12.62
N ALA A 87 -6.77 12.49 -13.79
CA ALA A 87 -5.44 13.03 -14.04
C ALA A 87 -5.51 14.21 -15.01
N LYS A 88 -4.38 14.92 -15.09
CA LYS A 88 -4.10 15.87 -16.17
C LYS A 88 -3.43 15.13 -17.33
N GLY A 89 -3.50 15.70 -18.52
CA GLY A 89 -3.11 15.09 -19.79
C GLY A 89 -4.29 14.48 -20.56
N ALA A 90 -4.06 14.21 -21.85
CA ALA A 90 -4.98 13.44 -22.67
C ALA A 90 -4.94 11.95 -22.27
N PHE A 91 -6.09 11.29 -22.34
CA PHE A 91 -6.16 9.83 -22.16
C PHE A 91 -6.08 9.14 -23.52
N ASP A 92 -5.09 8.27 -23.68
CA ASP A 92 -4.99 7.34 -24.81
C ASP A 92 -4.65 5.95 -24.27
N ILE A 93 -5.58 5.01 -24.41
CA ILE A 93 -5.45 3.64 -23.92
C ILE A 93 -4.22 2.91 -24.49
N ASN A 94 -3.77 3.29 -25.69
CA ASN A 94 -2.61 2.67 -26.31
C ASN A 94 -1.29 3.20 -25.72
N LYS A 95 -1.34 4.34 -25.02
CA LYS A 95 -0.17 5.07 -24.50
C LYS A 95 -0.10 5.15 -22.98
N ILE A 96 -1.00 4.48 -22.26
CA ILE A 96 -0.99 4.52 -20.79
C ILE A 96 0.24 3.79 -20.22
N PRO A 97 0.77 4.27 -19.07
CA PRO A 97 1.86 3.59 -18.37
C PRO A 97 1.50 2.14 -18.02
N CYS A 98 2.48 1.24 -18.03
CA CYS A 98 2.27 -0.17 -17.64
C CYS A 98 1.71 -0.32 -16.21
N GLY A 99 2.13 0.53 -15.26
CA GLY A 99 1.53 0.59 -13.93
C GLY A 99 0.03 0.90 -13.95
N MET A 100 -0.40 1.80 -14.83
CA MET A 100 -1.81 2.11 -15.01
C MET A 100 -2.57 0.94 -15.66
N LYS A 101 -1.96 0.21 -16.61
CA LYS A 101 -2.52 -1.04 -17.15
C LYS A 101 -2.74 -2.06 -16.01
N ALA A 102 -1.76 -2.19 -15.11
CA ALA A 102 -1.85 -3.10 -13.98
C ALA A 102 -2.96 -2.71 -12.98
N TRP A 103 -3.09 -1.41 -12.73
CA TRP A 103 -4.17 -0.85 -11.91
C TRP A 103 -5.55 -1.10 -12.54
N LEU A 104 -5.74 -0.79 -13.84
CA LEU A 104 -6.98 -1.04 -14.57
C LEU A 104 -7.37 -2.51 -14.58
N SER A 105 -6.40 -3.40 -14.80
CA SER A 105 -6.65 -4.84 -14.79
C SER A 105 -7.05 -5.34 -13.41
N SER A 106 -6.48 -4.77 -12.33
CA SER A 106 -6.89 -5.11 -10.97
C SER A 106 -8.37 -4.82 -10.71
N ILE A 107 -8.92 -3.75 -11.29
CA ILE A 107 -10.36 -3.42 -11.18
C ILE A 107 -11.21 -4.49 -11.87
N ASN A 108 -10.85 -4.86 -13.10
CA ASN A 108 -11.53 -5.90 -13.87
C ASN A 108 -11.48 -7.26 -13.17
N ARG A 109 -10.29 -7.68 -12.69
CA ARG A 109 -10.10 -8.95 -11.98
C ARG A 109 -10.94 -9.02 -10.72
N THR A 110 -11.03 -7.93 -9.95
CA THR A 110 -11.82 -8.02 -8.72
C THR A 110 -13.31 -8.05 -8.99
N LEU A 111 -13.82 -7.33 -10.00
CA LEU A 111 -15.22 -7.51 -10.40
C LEU A 111 -15.52 -8.96 -10.79
N GLN A 112 -14.60 -9.64 -11.49
CA GLN A 112 -14.74 -11.06 -11.81
C GLN A 112 -14.77 -11.94 -10.54
N LYS A 113 -13.92 -11.66 -9.55
CA LYS A 113 -13.95 -12.37 -8.26
C LYS A 113 -15.27 -12.16 -7.52
N MET A 114 -15.80 -10.94 -7.52
CA MET A 114 -17.09 -10.62 -6.91
C MET A 114 -18.24 -11.34 -7.62
N ASP A 115 -18.22 -11.36 -8.95
CA ASP A 115 -19.17 -12.12 -9.76
C ASP A 115 -19.12 -13.61 -9.41
N ALA A 116 -17.92 -14.18 -9.31
CA ALA A 116 -17.71 -15.59 -8.93
C ALA A 116 -18.15 -15.91 -7.49
N ALA A 117 -17.97 -14.96 -6.57
CA ALA A 117 -18.43 -15.08 -5.18
C ALA A 117 -19.94 -14.79 -5.01
N GLY A 118 -20.64 -14.40 -6.08
CA GLY A 118 -22.06 -14.08 -6.03
C GLY A 118 -22.39 -12.81 -5.24
N ILE A 119 -21.44 -11.87 -5.12
CA ILE A 119 -21.61 -10.60 -4.40
C ILE A 119 -22.38 -9.63 -5.30
N LYS A 120 -23.64 -9.38 -4.95
CA LYS A 120 -24.60 -8.60 -5.77
C LYS A 120 -24.86 -7.17 -5.29
N ASP A 121 -24.55 -6.88 -4.03
CA ASP A 121 -24.81 -5.57 -3.44
C ASP A 121 -23.51 -4.77 -3.36
N ALA A 122 -23.61 -3.46 -3.60
CA ALA A 122 -22.54 -2.54 -3.27
C ALA A 122 -22.44 -2.48 -1.74
N ALA A 123 -21.43 -3.13 -1.15
CA ALA A 123 -21.07 -2.80 0.22
C ALA A 123 -20.71 -1.30 0.25
N PRO A 124 -21.09 -0.54 1.31
CA PRO A 124 -20.60 0.81 1.46
C PRO A 124 -19.08 0.78 1.33
N LEU A 125 -18.53 1.73 0.57
CA LEU A 125 -17.09 1.94 0.42
C LEU A 125 -16.57 2.36 1.79
N LYS A 126 -16.29 1.37 2.63
CA LYS A 126 -16.07 1.54 4.05
C LYS A 126 -14.57 1.52 4.29
N SER A 127 -13.86 2.47 3.72
CA SER A 127 -12.61 2.89 4.33
C SER A 127 -13.00 3.80 5.50
N ASP A 128 -13.25 3.22 6.67
CA ASP A 128 -13.36 3.98 7.93
C ASP A 128 -11.98 4.51 8.40
N VAL A 129 -10.93 4.30 7.59
CA VAL A 129 -9.58 4.80 7.85
C VAL A 129 -9.58 6.31 7.76
N ASP A 130 -9.41 6.97 8.91
CA ASP A 130 -9.23 8.41 9.02
C ASP A 130 -8.02 8.86 8.17
N PHE A 131 -8.22 9.83 7.28
CA PHE A 131 -7.14 10.48 6.54
C PHE A 131 -7.30 12.00 6.55
N THR A 132 -6.20 12.69 6.25
CA THR A 132 -6.22 14.12 5.92
C THR A 132 -5.61 14.30 4.54
N PRO A 133 -6.16 15.17 3.68
CA PRO A 133 -5.60 15.39 2.35
C PRO A 133 -4.14 15.83 2.41
N VAL A 134 -3.33 15.27 1.53
CA VAL A 134 -1.89 15.55 1.41
C VAL A 134 -1.62 15.96 -0.03
N SER A 135 -1.06 17.15 -0.22
CA SER A 135 -0.64 17.57 -1.55
C SER A 135 0.48 16.66 -2.08
N PRO A 136 0.56 16.43 -3.41
CA PRO A 136 1.63 15.65 -4.03
C PRO A 136 3.03 16.04 -3.52
N LEU A 137 3.75 15.08 -2.95
CA LEU A 137 5.07 15.30 -2.33
C LEU A 137 6.19 15.40 -3.37
N ILE A 138 6.13 14.56 -4.41
CA ILE A 138 7.13 14.48 -5.47
C ILE A 138 6.71 15.34 -6.66
N THR A 139 7.65 16.16 -7.16
CA THR A 139 7.45 17.03 -8.32
C THR A 139 8.16 16.53 -9.58
N THR A 140 9.05 15.54 -9.46
CA THR A 140 9.76 14.96 -10.60
C THR A 140 8.79 14.23 -11.53
N LYS A 141 9.07 14.25 -12.82
CA LYS A 141 8.34 13.59 -13.91
C LYS A 141 9.33 12.77 -14.74
N TRP A 142 10.04 11.88 -14.05
CA TRP A 142 11.13 11.11 -14.63
C TRP A 142 10.64 9.89 -15.42
N THR A 143 11.50 9.39 -16.30
CA THR A 143 11.27 8.23 -17.18
C THR A 143 12.47 7.27 -17.09
N GLN A 144 12.61 6.32 -18.03
CA GLN A 144 13.60 5.24 -18.00
C GLN A 144 14.60 5.25 -19.17
N ASP A 145 14.37 6.09 -20.17
CA ASP A 145 15.18 6.28 -21.38
C ASP A 145 16.05 7.54 -21.26
N GLU A 146 16.63 8.02 -22.36
CA GLU A 146 17.58 9.14 -22.35
C GLU A 146 16.96 10.41 -21.72
N PRO A 147 17.70 11.17 -20.88
CA PRO A 147 19.10 10.98 -20.47
C PRO A 147 19.28 10.10 -19.22
N PHE A 148 18.22 9.47 -18.72
CA PHE A 148 18.25 8.71 -17.47
C PHE A 148 19.11 7.45 -17.59
N ASN A 149 19.26 6.91 -18.80
CA ASN A 149 19.97 5.66 -19.05
C ASN A 149 21.34 5.78 -19.73
N ASP A 150 21.88 6.99 -19.92
CA ASP A 150 23.12 7.23 -20.69
C ASP A 150 24.36 6.47 -20.16
N LEU A 151 24.35 6.07 -18.88
CA LEU A 151 25.43 5.32 -18.24
C LEU A 151 25.14 3.83 -18.07
N LEU A 152 24.02 3.36 -18.61
CA LEU A 152 23.61 1.95 -18.54
C LEU A 152 24.23 1.14 -19.68
N PRO A 153 24.38 -0.18 -19.51
CA PRO A 153 24.95 -1.03 -20.55
C PRO A 153 24.13 -1.00 -21.84
N MET A 154 24.82 -1.19 -22.98
CA MET A 154 24.16 -1.39 -24.26
C MET A 154 23.55 -2.79 -24.33
N VAL A 155 22.30 -2.88 -24.75
CA VAL A 155 21.52 -4.11 -24.96
C VAL A 155 21.01 -4.16 -26.41
N GLY A 156 20.49 -5.32 -26.83
CA GLY A 156 20.08 -5.56 -28.22
C GLY A 156 21.25 -5.94 -29.14
N GLU A 157 20.91 -6.23 -30.40
CA GLU A 157 21.86 -6.67 -31.42
C GLU A 157 21.74 -5.83 -32.71
N GLY A 158 22.84 -5.74 -33.44
CA GLY A 158 22.90 -5.03 -34.73
C GLY A 158 22.44 -3.57 -34.61
N ASP A 159 21.54 -3.16 -35.49
CA ASP A 159 21.00 -1.80 -35.57
C ASP A 159 20.00 -1.48 -34.44
N LEU A 160 19.56 -2.47 -33.67
CA LEU A 160 18.67 -2.30 -32.51
C LEU A 160 19.46 -2.10 -31.21
N ARG A 161 20.78 -1.91 -31.27
CA ARG A 161 21.61 -1.77 -30.09
C ARG A 161 21.38 -0.39 -29.43
N THR A 162 20.84 -0.39 -28.22
CA THR A 162 20.50 0.82 -27.45
C THR A 162 20.95 0.72 -25.99
N HIS A 163 20.97 1.84 -25.25
CA HIS A 163 21.14 1.79 -23.80
C HIS A 163 19.96 1.06 -23.16
N ALA A 164 20.23 0.20 -22.18
CA ALA A 164 19.17 -0.45 -21.42
C ALA A 164 18.27 0.59 -20.73
N LEU A 165 16.98 0.32 -20.57
CA LEU A 165 16.12 1.17 -19.74
C LEU A 165 16.58 1.14 -18.28
N THR A 166 16.38 2.21 -17.53
CA THR A 166 16.75 2.25 -16.10
C THR A 166 16.06 1.19 -15.25
N GLY A 167 14.84 0.80 -15.62
CA GLY A 167 13.98 -0.05 -14.83
C GLY A 167 13.13 0.77 -13.86
N CYS A 168 11.85 0.38 -13.74
CA CYS A 168 10.85 1.10 -12.97
C CYS A 168 11.21 1.26 -11.49
N VAL A 169 11.84 0.25 -10.88
CA VAL A 169 12.31 0.30 -9.48
C VAL A 169 13.40 1.35 -9.31
N ALA A 170 14.39 1.39 -10.20
CA ALA A 170 15.47 2.39 -10.13
C ALA A 170 14.93 3.81 -10.33
N THR A 171 14.00 4.00 -11.26
CA THR A 171 13.32 5.29 -11.47
C THR A 171 12.54 5.72 -10.24
N ALA A 172 11.78 4.81 -9.62
CA ALA A 172 11.05 5.11 -8.38
C ALA A 172 12.00 5.45 -7.23
N MET A 173 13.08 4.68 -7.05
CA MET A 173 14.12 4.96 -6.06
C MET A 173 14.75 6.33 -6.27
N GLY A 174 15.19 6.64 -7.50
CA GLY A 174 15.82 7.92 -7.81
C GLY A 174 14.92 9.12 -7.50
N GLN A 175 13.64 9.06 -7.88
CA GLN A 175 12.67 10.13 -7.59
C GLN A 175 12.47 10.33 -6.08
N VAL A 176 12.37 9.25 -5.30
CA VAL A 176 12.27 9.32 -3.83
C VAL A 176 13.57 9.85 -3.22
N MET A 177 14.74 9.47 -3.75
CA MET A 177 16.03 9.99 -3.30
C MET A 177 16.18 11.49 -3.59
N ASN A 178 15.66 11.97 -4.73
CA ASN A 178 15.63 13.40 -5.04
C ASN A 178 14.70 14.18 -4.12
N TYR A 179 13.58 13.59 -3.71
CA TYR A 179 12.68 14.18 -2.72
C TYR A 179 13.39 14.36 -1.36
N TRP A 180 14.09 13.34 -0.89
CA TRP A 180 14.86 13.41 0.36
C TRP A 180 16.16 14.20 0.23
N GLN A 181 16.64 14.43 -1.00
CA GLN A 181 17.95 15.01 -1.30
C GLN A 181 19.08 14.27 -0.59
N TRP A 182 19.03 12.93 -0.65
CA TRP A 182 19.89 12.04 0.11
C TRP A 182 20.24 10.76 -0.66
N PRO A 183 21.48 10.24 -0.53
CA PRO A 183 22.60 10.74 0.29
C PRO A 183 23.45 11.79 -0.44
N ALA A 184 24.41 12.41 0.27
CA ALA A 184 25.41 13.27 -0.38
C ALA A 184 26.43 12.46 -1.22
N ALA A 185 26.68 11.21 -0.83
CA ALA A 185 27.55 10.28 -1.54
C ALA A 185 27.16 8.83 -1.23
N ALA A 186 27.51 7.89 -2.11
CA ALA A 186 27.36 6.46 -1.89
C ALA A 186 28.61 5.71 -2.35
N GLU A 187 29.02 4.71 -1.56
CA GLU A 187 30.14 3.84 -1.87
C GLU A 187 29.76 2.39 -1.58
N PHE A 188 29.72 1.54 -2.62
CA PHE A 188 29.40 0.13 -2.48
C PHE A 188 29.79 -0.65 -3.75
N ILE A 189 29.79 -1.98 -3.63
CA ILE A 189 29.87 -2.88 -4.78
C ILE A 189 28.47 -3.38 -5.10
N GLY A 190 27.95 -2.96 -6.25
CA GLY A 190 26.68 -3.41 -6.80
C GLY A 190 26.88 -4.41 -7.94
N SER A 191 25.77 -4.78 -8.58
CA SER A 191 25.81 -5.64 -9.76
C SER A 191 24.59 -5.46 -10.66
N TYR A 192 24.65 -5.94 -11.90
CA TYR A 192 23.51 -6.11 -12.79
C TYR A 192 23.66 -7.38 -13.63
N TYR A 193 22.59 -7.82 -14.26
CA TYR A 193 22.56 -8.94 -15.21
C TYR A 193 22.20 -8.43 -16.61
N LEU A 194 22.62 -9.13 -17.66
CA LEU A 194 22.26 -8.82 -19.05
C LEU A 194 21.59 -10.02 -19.69
N ASN A 195 20.49 -9.82 -20.42
CA ASN A 195 19.83 -10.83 -21.27
C ASN A 195 19.68 -12.20 -20.57
N ASN A 196 19.19 -12.21 -19.32
CA ASN A 196 19.09 -13.39 -18.46
C ASN A 196 20.37 -14.25 -18.33
N LEU A 197 21.56 -13.67 -18.53
CA LEU A 197 22.82 -14.37 -18.32
C LEU A 197 22.97 -14.75 -16.84
N PRO A 198 23.46 -15.97 -16.52
CA PRO A 198 23.53 -16.45 -15.14
C PRO A 198 24.59 -15.74 -14.30
N THR A 199 25.53 -15.02 -14.93
CA THR A 199 26.65 -14.37 -14.26
C THR A 199 26.44 -12.86 -14.20
N PRO A 200 26.47 -12.25 -13.00
CA PRO A 200 26.32 -10.81 -12.88
C PRO A 200 27.59 -10.05 -13.28
N PHE A 201 27.41 -8.82 -13.76
CA PHE A 201 28.45 -7.82 -13.92
C PHE A 201 28.55 -7.01 -12.64
N SER A 202 29.78 -6.81 -12.13
CA SER A 202 30.02 -6.01 -10.93
C SER A 202 30.16 -4.52 -11.27
N VAL A 203 29.61 -3.65 -10.42
CA VAL A 203 29.70 -2.20 -10.54
C VAL A 203 30.30 -1.65 -9.26
N GLN A 204 31.46 -1.00 -9.36
CA GLN A 204 32.02 -0.23 -8.26
C GLN A 204 31.35 1.13 -8.22
N VAL A 205 30.55 1.39 -7.19
CA VAL A 205 29.91 2.68 -6.96
C VAL A 205 30.76 3.49 -5.99
N ASN A 206 31.10 4.71 -6.40
CA ASN A 206 31.76 5.73 -5.60
C ASN A 206 31.33 7.10 -6.14
N SER A 207 30.08 7.46 -5.84
CA SER A 207 29.39 8.60 -6.46
C SER A 207 29.13 9.69 -5.44
N GLN A 208 29.20 10.94 -5.90
CA GLN A 208 28.77 12.13 -5.17
C GLN A 208 27.53 12.70 -5.86
N TYR A 209 26.51 13.06 -5.07
CA TYR A 209 25.25 13.58 -5.58
C TYR A 209 25.10 15.05 -5.22
N SER A 210 24.70 15.85 -6.19
CA SER A 210 24.34 17.26 -5.99
C SER A 210 22.83 17.39 -6.13
N TRP A 211 22.16 17.76 -5.04
CA TRP A 211 20.71 17.89 -4.97
C TRP A 211 20.26 19.37 -4.99
N PRO A 212 19.03 19.67 -5.42
CA PRO A 212 18.10 18.77 -6.11
C PRO A 212 18.50 18.53 -7.58
N LEU A 213 18.14 17.36 -8.10
CA LEU A 213 18.13 17.10 -9.55
C LEU A 213 16.86 17.70 -10.18
N LYS A 214 16.94 17.97 -11.48
CA LYS A 214 15.87 18.64 -12.24
C LYS A 214 14.57 17.84 -12.20
N SER A 215 13.43 18.53 -12.15
CA SER A 215 12.13 17.89 -12.08
C SER A 215 11.76 17.13 -13.36
N ALA A 216 12.24 17.58 -14.52
CA ALA A 216 11.99 16.95 -15.81
C ALA A 216 13.18 17.22 -16.75
N TYR A 217 13.40 16.28 -17.67
CA TYR A 217 14.44 16.34 -18.69
C TYR A 217 13.71 16.20 -20.02
N GLY A 218 13.72 17.25 -20.84
CA GLY A 218 13.06 17.26 -22.14
C GLY A 218 13.86 16.45 -23.13
N TRP A 219 13.33 15.30 -23.52
CA TRP A 219 13.89 14.52 -24.60
C TRP A 219 12.76 13.93 -25.45
N TYR A 220 12.94 14.00 -26.76
CA TYR A 220 12.09 13.37 -27.74
C TYR A 220 12.73 12.02 -28.08
N LEU A 221 12.13 10.92 -27.66
CA LEU A 221 12.21 9.61 -28.33
C LEU A 221 11.30 8.61 -27.61
N ILE A 222 10.01 8.63 -27.96
CA ILE A 222 9.34 7.35 -28.18
C ILE A 222 9.21 7.25 -29.70
N ASP A 223 10.06 6.43 -30.30
CA ASP A 223 10.06 6.13 -31.73
C ASP A 223 8.63 5.67 -32.14
N GLY A 224 7.93 6.48 -32.95
CA GLY A 224 6.56 6.23 -33.40
C GLY A 224 5.41 6.82 -32.56
N TYR A 225 5.67 7.61 -31.51
CA TYR A 225 4.66 8.26 -30.68
C TYR A 225 4.73 9.79 -30.77
N GLU A 226 4.32 10.34 -31.91
CA GLU A 226 4.07 11.78 -32.05
C GLU A 226 2.75 12.13 -31.35
N ASP A 227 2.81 12.85 -30.23
CA ASP A 227 1.71 13.72 -29.82
C ASP A 227 2.16 15.18 -30.00
N PRO A 228 1.74 15.86 -31.08
CA PRO A 228 2.17 17.21 -31.38
C PRO A 228 1.75 18.24 -30.33
N GLU A 229 0.74 17.98 -29.49
CA GLU A 229 0.35 18.92 -28.41
C GLU A 229 1.31 18.84 -27.20
N ILE A 230 1.96 17.70 -26.98
CA ILE A 230 2.93 17.50 -25.90
C ILE A 230 4.33 17.92 -26.36
N ALA A 231 4.67 17.68 -27.63
CA ALA A 231 5.96 18.03 -28.24
C ALA A 231 6.37 19.48 -27.97
N ASP A 232 5.47 20.44 -28.23
CA ASP A 232 5.74 21.88 -28.06
C ASP A 232 6.13 22.29 -26.62
N SER A 233 5.74 21.51 -25.61
CA SER A 233 6.02 21.79 -24.20
C SER A 233 7.30 21.12 -23.67
N TRP A 234 7.64 19.94 -24.19
CA TRP A 234 8.84 19.19 -23.77
C TRP A 234 10.08 19.61 -24.54
N ASP A 235 9.92 20.07 -25.79
CA ASP A 235 11.00 20.68 -26.60
C ASP A 235 11.60 21.94 -25.92
N GLN A 236 10.94 22.49 -24.90
CA GLN A 236 11.41 23.63 -24.10
C GLN A 236 12.16 23.22 -22.82
N ILE A 237 12.20 21.92 -22.46
CA ILE A 237 12.83 21.44 -21.23
C ILE A 237 14.28 21.02 -21.52
N GLU A 238 15.12 21.98 -21.90
CA GLU A 238 16.56 21.75 -22.18
C GLU A 238 17.31 21.26 -20.94
N TYR A 239 18.35 20.44 -21.10
CA TYR A 239 19.28 20.08 -20.03
C TYR A 239 20.73 20.11 -20.52
N THR A 240 21.66 20.33 -19.61
CA THR A 240 23.10 20.31 -19.87
C THR A 240 23.67 18.90 -19.79
N GLU A 241 24.84 18.66 -20.40
CA GLU A 241 25.56 17.38 -20.29
C GLU A 241 25.84 16.98 -18.83
N ASP A 242 26.14 17.97 -17.97
CA ASP A 242 26.38 17.73 -16.54
C ASP A 242 25.10 17.32 -15.81
N GLU A 243 23.95 17.92 -16.15
CA GLU A 243 22.64 17.54 -15.60
C GLU A 243 22.22 16.13 -16.05
N ALA A 244 22.43 15.80 -17.34
CA ALA A 244 22.19 14.46 -17.90
C ALA A 244 23.06 13.40 -17.20
N LYS A 245 24.36 13.68 -17.08
CA LYS A 245 25.30 12.78 -16.39
C LYS A 245 24.94 12.59 -14.92
N ALA A 246 24.47 13.64 -14.24
CA ALA A 246 24.07 13.54 -12.84
C ALA A 246 22.88 12.59 -12.65
N ILE A 247 21.84 12.70 -13.48
CA ILE A 247 20.67 11.81 -13.41
C ILE A 247 21.02 10.38 -13.84
N ALA A 248 21.80 10.21 -14.91
CA ALA A 248 22.26 8.90 -15.36
C ALA A 248 23.13 8.19 -14.30
N THR A 249 23.93 8.95 -13.55
CA THR A 249 24.75 8.42 -12.45
C THR A 249 23.87 7.86 -11.34
N LEU A 250 22.86 8.63 -10.92
CA LEU A 250 21.89 8.17 -9.92
C LEU A 250 21.17 6.89 -10.37
N MET A 251 20.69 6.86 -11.61
CA MET A 251 19.94 5.70 -12.14
C MET A 251 20.82 4.44 -12.26
N ARG A 252 22.06 4.59 -12.72
CA ARG A 252 23.05 3.51 -12.73
C ARG A 252 23.27 2.95 -11.33
N ASP A 253 23.43 3.81 -10.34
CA ASP A 253 23.73 3.39 -8.97
C ASP A 253 22.52 2.74 -8.30
N CYS A 254 21.31 3.27 -8.52
CA CYS A 254 20.07 2.62 -8.10
C CYS A 254 19.94 1.23 -8.74
N GLY A 255 20.13 1.10 -10.06
CA GLY A 255 20.08 -0.18 -10.76
C GLY A 255 21.12 -1.20 -10.27
N ALA A 256 22.34 -0.74 -10.00
CA ALA A 256 23.40 -1.57 -9.44
C ALA A 256 23.09 -2.05 -8.01
N ALA A 257 22.41 -1.24 -7.21
CA ALA A 257 22.03 -1.59 -5.85
C ALA A 257 20.92 -2.65 -5.80
N VAL A 258 20.04 -2.67 -6.79
CA VAL A 258 18.90 -3.62 -6.87
C VAL A 258 19.15 -4.81 -7.81
N LYS A 259 20.40 -5.03 -8.21
CA LYS A 259 20.78 -6.18 -9.06
C LYS A 259 19.98 -6.23 -10.38
N MET A 260 19.80 -5.07 -11.01
CA MET A 260 18.92 -4.92 -12.17
C MET A 260 19.21 -5.94 -13.26
N GLN A 261 18.16 -6.52 -13.83
CA GLN A 261 18.22 -7.36 -15.03
C GLN A 261 17.94 -6.47 -16.23
N TYR A 262 18.96 -6.18 -17.04
CA TYR A 262 18.85 -5.33 -18.23
C TYR A 262 18.71 -6.17 -19.50
N GLU A 263 17.69 -5.86 -20.29
CA GLU A 263 17.38 -6.53 -21.56
C GLU A 263 16.96 -5.51 -22.61
N TYR A 264 16.89 -5.93 -23.88
CA TYR A 264 16.38 -5.06 -24.93
C TYR A 264 14.90 -4.71 -24.67
N GLY A 265 14.63 -3.43 -24.46
CA GLY A 265 13.27 -2.91 -24.22
C GLY A 265 12.69 -3.20 -22.83
N ALA A 266 13.46 -3.79 -21.91
CA ALA A 266 12.98 -4.13 -20.57
C ALA A 266 14.08 -4.06 -19.51
N ALA A 267 13.69 -3.73 -18.29
CA ALA A 267 14.57 -3.81 -17.12
C ALA A 267 13.76 -4.19 -15.88
N SER A 268 14.21 -5.20 -15.12
CA SER A 268 13.45 -5.75 -13.99
C SER A 268 14.30 -5.95 -12.74
N SER A 269 13.68 -5.75 -11.57
CA SER A 269 14.25 -6.02 -10.25
C SER A 269 13.12 -6.14 -9.22
N SER A 270 13.46 -6.52 -7.98
CA SER A 270 12.48 -6.70 -6.90
C SER A 270 12.41 -5.48 -5.97
N LEU A 271 11.21 -5.15 -5.48
CA LEU A 271 11.02 -4.18 -4.40
C LEU A 271 11.71 -4.61 -3.10
N SER A 272 11.88 -5.92 -2.88
CA SER A 272 12.65 -6.41 -1.71
C SER A 272 14.14 -6.08 -1.81
N ASP A 273 14.72 -6.06 -3.01
CA ASP A 273 16.10 -5.59 -3.21
C ASP A 273 16.20 -4.08 -2.97
N ALA A 274 15.19 -3.29 -3.37
CA ALA A 274 15.12 -1.88 -3.03
C ALA A 274 15.06 -1.66 -1.50
N ALA A 275 14.27 -2.46 -0.78
CA ALA A 275 14.19 -2.42 0.69
C ALA A 275 15.54 -2.65 1.37
N VAL A 276 16.39 -3.50 0.78
CA VAL A 276 17.78 -3.73 1.22
C VAL A 276 18.69 -2.57 0.80
N ALA A 277 18.53 -2.06 -0.42
CA ALA A 277 19.41 -1.06 -1.02
C ALA A 277 19.37 0.28 -0.29
N PHE A 278 18.20 0.80 0.05
CA PHE A 278 18.06 2.07 0.77
C PHE A 278 18.94 2.16 2.02
N PRO A 279 18.85 1.24 3.00
CA PRO A 279 19.70 1.30 4.18
C PRO A 279 21.15 0.88 3.90
N LYS A 280 21.36 -0.19 3.13
CA LYS A 280 22.69 -0.80 2.97
C LYS A 280 23.61 0.00 2.06
N ASN A 281 23.08 0.57 0.99
CA ASN A 281 23.84 1.22 -0.08
C ASN A 281 23.71 2.75 -0.04
N PHE A 282 22.60 3.27 0.46
CA PHE A 282 22.29 4.71 0.44
C PHE A 282 22.08 5.31 1.84
N SER A 283 22.37 4.57 2.91
CA SER A 283 22.36 5.05 4.29
C SER A 283 21.03 5.64 4.78
N TYR A 284 19.90 5.12 4.30
CA TYR A 284 18.58 5.40 4.87
C TYR A 284 18.38 4.64 6.19
N SER A 285 17.34 5.01 6.95
CA SER A 285 17.04 4.36 8.23
C SER A 285 16.53 2.92 8.05
N ALA A 286 17.36 1.95 8.44
CA ALA A 286 16.96 0.54 8.48
C ALA A 286 15.85 0.26 9.51
N SER A 287 15.72 1.06 10.57
CA SER A 287 14.67 0.91 11.60
C SER A 287 13.32 1.48 11.17
N ALA A 288 13.24 2.12 10.01
CA ALA A 288 12.01 2.69 9.49
C ALA A 288 11.43 1.85 8.35
N ILE A 289 12.30 1.33 7.49
CA ILE A 289 11.89 0.71 6.23
C ILE A 289 11.12 -0.59 6.45
N GLN A 290 10.04 -0.75 5.68
CA GLN A 290 9.11 -1.87 5.78
C GLN A 290 8.69 -2.33 4.39
N PHE A 291 9.04 -3.58 4.05
CA PHE A 291 8.58 -4.26 2.84
C PHE A 291 7.29 -5.03 3.14
N ARG A 292 6.22 -4.73 2.41
CA ARG A 292 4.88 -5.25 2.69
C ARG A 292 4.28 -5.88 1.44
N PRO A 293 4.18 -7.22 1.36
CA PRO A 293 3.41 -7.89 0.30
C PRO A 293 1.91 -7.86 0.59
N ARG A 294 1.10 -7.44 -0.38
CA ARG A 294 -0.35 -7.20 -0.25
C ARG A 294 -1.11 -8.41 0.26
N MET A 295 -0.74 -9.61 -0.20
CA MET A 295 -1.40 -10.89 0.15
C MET A 295 -1.47 -11.21 1.65
N TYR A 296 -0.70 -10.52 2.50
CA TYR A 296 -0.72 -10.73 3.94
C TYR A 296 -1.66 -9.77 4.69
N TYR A 297 -2.02 -8.64 4.11
CA TYR A 297 -2.74 -7.55 4.78
C TYR A 297 -4.21 -7.49 4.38
N THR A 298 -5.06 -6.99 5.27
CA THR A 298 -6.44 -6.60 4.91
C THR A 298 -6.43 -5.30 4.07
N ASP A 299 -7.54 -4.98 3.40
CA ASP A 299 -7.67 -3.68 2.69
C ASP A 299 -7.53 -2.49 3.67
N GLU A 300 -8.09 -2.60 4.87
CA GLU A 300 -8.05 -1.55 5.89
C GLU A 300 -6.62 -1.28 6.38
N GLU A 301 -5.86 -2.32 6.74
CA GLU A 301 -4.45 -2.17 7.12
C GLU A 301 -3.64 -1.58 5.97
N TRP A 302 -3.87 -2.06 4.75
CA TRP A 302 -3.13 -1.62 3.57
C TRP A 302 -3.29 -0.11 3.32
N LEU A 303 -4.53 0.38 3.36
CA LEU A 303 -4.82 1.82 3.22
C LEU A 303 -4.30 2.62 4.41
N SER A 304 -4.40 2.09 5.63
CA SER A 304 -3.87 2.73 6.84
C SER A 304 -2.37 2.99 6.74
N PHE A 305 -1.59 2.03 6.24
CA PHE A 305 -0.17 2.26 5.99
C PHE A 305 0.07 3.35 4.95
N ILE A 306 -0.70 3.35 3.85
CA ILE A 306 -0.56 4.35 2.79
C ILE A 306 -0.85 5.74 3.33
N TYR A 307 -1.99 5.94 3.98
CA TYR A 307 -2.37 7.24 4.53
C TYR A 307 -1.41 7.70 5.62
N SER A 308 -0.99 6.80 6.52
CA SER A 308 -0.05 7.13 7.61
C SER A 308 1.31 7.61 7.10
N GLU A 309 1.85 6.97 6.07
CA GLU A 309 3.13 7.38 5.47
C GLU A 309 3.03 8.73 4.77
N LEU A 310 1.99 8.92 3.94
CA LEU A 310 1.78 10.16 3.19
C LEU A 310 1.50 11.35 4.13
N GLN A 311 0.69 11.15 5.16
CA GLN A 311 0.46 12.18 6.19
C GLN A 311 1.71 12.49 6.99
N ALA A 312 2.62 11.52 7.13
CA ALA A 312 3.95 11.73 7.69
C ALA A 312 4.99 12.22 6.67
N GLN A 313 4.55 12.66 5.49
CA GLN A 313 5.37 13.24 4.42
C GLN A 313 6.43 12.26 3.88
N ARG A 314 6.09 10.97 3.82
CA ARG A 314 6.96 9.93 3.28
C ARG A 314 6.32 9.32 2.02
N PRO A 315 6.91 9.53 0.82
CA PRO A 315 6.49 8.85 -0.38
C PRO A 315 6.69 7.33 -0.27
N ILE A 316 5.82 6.57 -0.91
CA ILE A 316 5.85 5.09 -0.90
C ILE A 316 6.23 4.60 -2.29
N ILE A 317 7.19 3.68 -2.37
CA ILE A 317 7.43 2.92 -3.61
C ILE A 317 6.48 1.73 -3.61
N TYR A 318 5.69 1.61 -4.67
CA TYR A 318 4.61 0.65 -4.80
C TYR A 318 4.83 -0.20 -6.04
N GLY A 319 4.72 -1.51 -5.88
CA GLY A 319 4.80 -2.50 -6.95
C GLY A 319 3.42 -3.11 -7.19
N ALA A 320 3.05 -3.27 -8.45
CA ALA A 320 1.86 -3.99 -8.85
C ALA A 320 2.19 -4.97 -9.97
N GLU A 321 1.52 -6.11 -9.98
CA GLU A 321 1.63 -7.10 -11.03
C GLU A 321 0.29 -7.23 -11.77
N TYR A 322 0.38 -7.48 -13.06
CA TYR A 322 -0.75 -7.73 -13.93
C TYR A 322 -0.46 -8.90 -14.85
N VAL A 323 -1.38 -9.86 -14.82
CA VAL A 323 -1.40 -10.99 -15.73
C VAL A 323 -2.34 -10.68 -16.88
N HIS A 324 -1.87 -10.94 -18.10
CA HIS A 324 -2.65 -10.74 -19.32
C HIS A 324 -2.40 -11.80 -20.35
N GLU A 325 -3.40 -11.98 -21.20
CA GLU A 325 -3.35 -12.94 -22.29
C GLU A 325 -2.72 -12.27 -23.52
N ILE A 326 -1.67 -12.89 -24.04
CA ILE A 326 -1.10 -12.56 -25.35
C ILE A 326 -1.43 -13.71 -26.29
N GLU A 327 -2.03 -13.40 -27.43
CA GLU A 327 -2.21 -14.34 -28.54
C GLU A 327 -0.95 -14.33 -29.41
N ASP A 328 -0.32 -15.49 -29.54
CA ASP A 328 0.76 -15.70 -30.50
C ASP A 328 0.25 -15.46 -31.92
N SER A 329 0.91 -14.53 -32.63
CA SER A 329 0.48 -14.13 -33.95
C SER A 329 0.51 -15.26 -34.98
N GLU A 330 1.37 -16.25 -34.81
CA GLU A 330 1.58 -17.37 -35.72
C GLU A 330 0.78 -18.61 -35.32
N THR A 331 0.87 -19.03 -34.05
CA THR A 331 0.26 -20.27 -33.56
C THR A 331 -1.18 -20.08 -33.11
N LYS A 332 -1.60 -18.83 -32.84
CA LYS A 332 -2.90 -18.50 -32.22
C LYS A 332 -3.06 -19.06 -30.81
N GLU A 333 -1.98 -19.52 -30.19
CA GLU A 333 -1.99 -19.92 -28.78
C GLU A 333 -2.08 -18.69 -27.88
N ILE A 334 -2.82 -18.83 -26.79
CA ILE A 334 -2.97 -17.77 -25.79
C ILE A 334 -2.05 -18.11 -24.62
N TYR A 335 -1.16 -17.19 -24.27
CA TYR A 335 -0.26 -17.30 -23.12
C TYR A 335 -0.60 -16.24 -22.08
N GLU A 336 -0.61 -16.64 -20.81
CA GLU A 336 -0.65 -15.70 -19.69
C GLU A 336 0.74 -15.12 -19.43
N VAL A 337 0.86 -13.80 -19.50
CA VAL A 337 2.09 -13.05 -19.23
C VAL A 337 1.87 -12.17 -18.02
N ALA A 338 2.68 -12.39 -16.99
CA ALA A 338 2.74 -11.55 -15.80
C ALA A 338 3.77 -10.43 -16.01
N GLU A 339 3.30 -9.18 -15.94
CA GLU A 339 4.14 -7.99 -15.95
C GLU A 339 4.04 -7.29 -14.60
N ALA A 340 5.19 -6.91 -14.03
CA ALA A 340 5.26 -6.13 -12.80
C ALA A 340 5.76 -4.72 -13.08
N HIS A 341 5.19 -3.73 -12.41
CA HIS A 341 5.64 -2.34 -12.49
C HIS A 341 5.78 -1.70 -11.11
N ALA A 342 6.79 -0.84 -10.96
CA ALA A 342 7.01 -0.03 -9.77
C ALA A 342 6.73 1.45 -10.05
N PHE A 343 6.03 2.10 -9.13
CA PHE A 343 5.62 3.50 -9.20
C PHE A 343 5.56 4.09 -7.78
N ILE A 344 5.20 5.36 -7.65
CA ILE A 344 5.25 6.08 -6.38
C ILE A 344 3.86 6.54 -5.98
N LEU A 345 3.47 6.29 -4.72
CA LEU A 345 2.34 6.94 -4.08
C LEU A 345 2.85 8.15 -3.30
N HIS A 346 2.27 9.33 -3.52
CA HIS A 346 2.82 10.55 -2.94
C HIS A 346 1.81 11.66 -2.66
N GLY A 347 0.52 11.37 -2.53
CA GLY A 347 -0.49 12.37 -2.15
C GLY A 347 -1.85 11.75 -1.86
N ILE A 348 -2.75 12.51 -1.24
CA ILE A 348 -4.13 12.11 -0.91
C ILE A 348 -5.06 13.28 -1.22
N ASP A 349 -6.10 13.06 -2.03
CA ASP A 349 -7.12 14.09 -2.29
C ASP A 349 -8.21 14.14 -1.19
N ALA A 350 -9.19 15.03 -1.36
CA ALA A 350 -10.30 15.17 -0.42
C ALA A 350 -11.25 13.96 -0.37
N ASP A 351 -11.21 13.09 -1.38
CA ASP A 351 -12.02 11.89 -1.49
C ASP A 351 -11.23 10.63 -1.10
N GLY A 352 -9.97 10.75 -0.65
CA GLY A 352 -9.12 9.62 -0.28
C GLY A 352 -8.48 8.91 -1.49
N LEU A 353 -8.53 9.50 -2.68
CA LEU A 353 -7.78 9.01 -3.83
C LEU A 353 -6.30 9.33 -3.65
N ILE A 354 -5.44 8.41 -4.10
CA ILE A 354 -3.99 8.49 -3.92
C ILE A 354 -3.34 9.09 -5.17
N ASP A 355 -2.51 10.11 -5.00
CA ASP A 355 -1.69 10.65 -6.10
C ASP A 355 -0.57 9.66 -6.46
N ILE A 356 -0.52 9.27 -7.73
CA ILE A 356 0.42 8.30 -8.29
C ILE A 356 1.30 8.96 -9.34
N ASN A 357 2.61 8.75 -9.19
CA ASN A 357 3.62 9.01 -10.22
C ASN A 357 4.08 7.68 -10.82
N TRP A 358 3.78 7.49 -12.10
CA TRP A 358 4.01 6.21 -12.79
C TRP A 358 5.46 6.00 -13.25
N GLY A 359 6.32 7.02 -13.16
CA GLY A 359 7.67 7.00 -13.73
C GLY A 359 7.67 6.99 -15.26
N TRP A 360 6.73 7.70 -15.87
CA TRP A 360 6.47 7.69 -17.32
C TRP A 360 6.23 9.10 -17.86
N TYR A 361 7.23 9.98 -17.77
CA TYR A 361 7.14 11.38 -18.24
C TYR A 361 6.03 12.22 -17.57
N GLY A 362 5.48 11.75 -16.45
CA GLY A 362 4.29 12.36 -15.86
C GLY A 362 2.98 12.04 -16.57
N TRP A 363 3.01 11.22 -17.62
CA TRP A 363 1.84 10.81 -18.37
C TRP A 363 0.89 10.04 -17.45
N CYS A 364 -0.37 10.46 -17.41
CA CYS A 364 -1.39 9.90 -16.52
C CYS A 364 -1.04 10.00 -15.03
N ASP A 365 -0.07 10.82 -14.61
CA ASP A 365 0.10 11.08 -13.18
C ASP A 365 -1.14 11.81 -12.64
N GLY A 366 -1.65 11.34 -11.51
CA GLY A 366 -2.88 11.86 -10.93
C GLY A 366 -3.39 10.99 -9.79
N PHE A 367 -4.66 11.19 -9.43
CA PHE A 367 -5.26 10.60 -8.25
C PHE A 367 -6.09 9.37 -8.62
N TYR A 368 -5.82 8.24 -7.96
CA TYR A 368 -6.40 6.94 -8.25
C TYR A 368 -6.86 6.22 -6.98
N ALA A 369 -7.93 5.44 -7.11
CA ALA A 369 -8.46 4.59 -6.05
C ALA A 369 -7.61 3.32 -5.92
N LEU A 370 -7.02 3.09 -4.74
CA LEU A 370 -6.45 1.78 -4.39
C LEU A 370 -7.43 0.90 -3.61
N ASP A 371 -8.67 1.37 -3.50
CA ASP A 371 -9.82 0.82 -2.78
C ASP A 371 -11.07 0.79 -3.69
N ALA A 372 -10.90 0.36 -4.94
CA ALA A 372 -11.92 0.49 -5.99
C ALA A 372 -13.30 -0.12 -5.64
N PHE A 373 -13.35 -1.03 -4.65
CA PHE A 373 -14.55 -1.69 -4.12
C PHE A 373 -14.28 -2.16 -2.67
N ASN A 374 -15.33 -2.62 -1.99
CA ASN A 374 -15.25 -3.31 -0.69
C ASN A 374 -15.65 -4.79 -0.88
N CYS A 375 -14.66 -5.71 -0.97
CA CYS A 375 -14.91 -7.14 -1.19
C CYS A 375 -14.64 -7.93 0.09
N PRO A 376 -15.66 -8.53 0.74
CA PRO A 376 -15.44 -9.35 1.93
C PRO A 376 -14.68 -10.67 1.68
N GLN A 377 -14.32 -11.01 0.43
CA GLN A 377 -13.68 -12.28 0.05
C GLN A 377 -12.42 -12.11 -0.83
N GLY A 378 -11.67 -11.03 -0.66
CA GLY A 378 -10.35 -10.90 -1.28
C GLY A 378 -9.85 -9.47 -1.38
N ASN A 379 -8.56 -9.30 -1.64
CA ASN A 379 -7.92 -7.99 -1.68
C ASN A 379 -7.95 -7.37 -3.08
N PHE A 380 -7.94 -6.03 -3.13
CA PHE A 380 -7.52 -5.34 -4.35
C PHE A 380 -6.03 -5.61 -4.63
N ASN A 381 -5.74 -6.14 -5.82
CA ASN A 381 -4.39 -6.36 -6.33
C ASN A 381 -3.50 -7.25 -5.43
N ASP A 382 -3.87 -8.52 -5.21
CA ASP A 382 -3.17 -9.45 -4.30
C ASP A 382 -1.63 -9.55 -4.47
N ASN A 383 -1.13 -9.32 -5.68
CA ASN A 383 0.30 -9.37 -6.00
C ASN A 383 1.02 -8.02 -5.78
N ALA A 384 0.32 -7.01 -5.29
CA ALA A 384 0.93 -5.73 -4.97
C ALA A 384 1.93 -5.84 -3.82
N GLN A 385 2.85 -4.90 -3.79
CA GLN A 385 3.87 -4.77 -2.76
C GLN A 385 4.09 -3.29 -2.48
N MET A 386 4.45 -2.93 -1.26
CA MET A 386 4.85 -1.56 -0.97
C MET A 386 6.07 -1.51 -0.06
N LEU A 387 6.86 -0.46 -0.29
CA LEU A 387 7.99 -0.09 0.54
C LEU A 387 7.64 1.20 1.28
N THR A 388 7.46 1.08 2.59
CA THR A 388 7.08 2.16 3.50
C THR A 388 8.25 2.53 4.41
N GLY A 389 8.19 3.67 5.08
CA GLY A 389 9.22 4.10 6.02
C GLY A 389 10.53 4.52 5.36
N ILE A 390 10.50 4.91 4.09
CA ILE A 390 11.69 5.43 3.39
C ILE A 390 11.97 6.82 3.95
N THR A 391 12.91 6.92 4.89
CA THR A 391 13.34 8.17 5.52
C THR A 391 14.82 8.12 5.89
N VAL A 392 15.45 9.28 5.95
CA VAL A 392 16.83 9.47 6.38
C VAL A 392 16.92 9.45 7.92
N GLU A 393 15.90 9.96 8.59
CA GLU A 393 15.90 10.05 10.05
C GLU A 393 15.61 8.68 10.69
N PRO A 394 16.39 8.27 11.71
CA PRO A 394 16.09 7.05 12.44
C PRO A 394 14.75 7.18 13.15
N LEU A 395 13.89 6.19 12.95
CA LEU A 395 12.68 6.06 13.73
C LEU A 395 12.95 5.25 15.02
N PRO A 396 12.12 5.40 16.07
CA PRO A 396 12.19 4.58 17.28
C PRO A 396 12.25 3.09 16.96
N ILE A 397 12.78 2.28 17.89
CA ILE A 397 12.98 0.83 17.69
C ILE A 397 11.69 0.09 17.26
N ASP A 398 10.53 0.54 17.75
CA ASP A 398 9.21 0.00 17.40
C ASP A 398 8.61 0.53 16.08
N ALA A 399 9.30 1.35 15.29
CA ALA A 399 8.80 1.73 13.98
C ALA A 399 8.96 0.60 12.94
N TYR A 400 9.85 -0.34 13.25
CA TYR A 400 10.02 -1.56 12.51
C TYR A 400 9.25 -2.71 13.17
N HIS A 401 8.56 -3.50 12.35
CA HIS A 401 7.84 -4.70 12.75
C HIS A 401 8.19 -5.88 11.84
N SER A 402 8.51 -7.00 12.45
CA SER A 402 8.74 -8.28 11.83
C SER A 402 7.42 -8.85 11.36
N CYS A 403 7.44 -9.48 10.20
CA CYS A 403 6.28 -10.09 9.59
C CYS A 403 6.50 -11.59 9.47
N MET A 404 5.88 -12.34 10.38
CA MET A 404 5.81 -13.79 10.30
C MET A 404 4.46 -14.20 9.73
N VAL A 405 4.44 -15.18 8.83
CA VAL A 405 3.24 -15.55 8.08
C VAL A 405 3.03 -17.07 8.04
N THR A 406 1.79 -17.50 7.89
CA THR A 406 1.40 -18.92 7.82
C THR A 406 0.18 -19.14 6.93
N SER A 407 0.11 -20.29 6.27
CA SER A 407 -1.04 -20.68 5.45
C SER A 407 -2.12 -21.44 6.21
N GLU A 408 -1.78 -22.01 7.38
CA GLU A 408 -2.76 -22.69 8.25
C GLU A 408 -2.35 -22.56 9.72
N CYS A 409 -3.30 -22.29 10.61
CA CYS A 409 -3.07 -22.26 12.05
C CYS A 409 -4.19 -23.05 12.75
N LYS A 410 -3.84 -23.97 13.65
CA LYS A 410 -4.80 -24.75 14.43
C LYS A 410 -4.36 -24.84 15.87
N PHE A 411 -5.28 -24.51 16.78
CA PHE A 411 -5.12 -24.77 18.20
C PHE A 411 -5.82 -26.06 18.59
N TYR A 412 -5.24 -26.77 19.55
CA TYR A 412 -5.82 -27.98 20.12
C TYR A 412 -5.79 -27.86 21.64
N TYR A 413 -6.92 -28.14 22.26
CA TYR A 413 -7.05 -28.17 23.70
C TYR A 413 -7.42 -29.58 24.16
N THR A 414 -6.64 -30.12 25.10
CA THR A 414 -6.93 -31.38 25.77
C THR A 414 -6.94 -31.13 27.28
N PRO A 415 -8.11 -31.24 27.95
CA PRO A 415 -8.18 -31.13 29.40
C PRO A 415 -7.23 -32.13 30.08
N ASN A 416 -6.51 -31.69 31.11
CA ASN A 416 -5.61 -32.50 31.95
C ASN A 416 -4.31 -33.01 31.29
N GLU A 417 -3.97 -32.59 30.07
CA GLU A 417 -2.63 -32.78 29.51
C GLU A 417 -1.66 -31.68 29.97
N ASN A 418 -0.34 -31.95 29.95
CA ASN A 418 0.68 -30.94 30.20
C ASN A 418 1.65 -30.85 29.01
N PRO A 419 1.60 -29.78 28.18
CA PRO A 419 0.66 -28.65 28.28
C PRO A 419 -0.75 -29.02 27.79
N ALA A 420 -1.78 -28.37 28.35
CA ALA A 420 -3.18 -28.59 27.98
C ALA A 420 -3.56 -28.01 26.62
N ILE A 421 -2.71 -27.16 26.05
CA ILE A 421 -2.92 -26.50 24.76
C ILE A 421 -1.68 -26.61 23.88
N LYS A 422 -1.88 -26.76 22.57
CA LYS A 422 -0.82 -26.74 21.56
C LYS A 422 -1.31 -26.06 20.28
N VAL A 423 -0.36 -25.65 19.44
CA VAL A 423 -0.65 -25.01 18.14
C VAL A 423 0.16 -25.66 17.01
N THR A 424 -0.46 -25.82 15.85
CA THR A 424 0.24 -26.18 14.60
C THR A 424 0.14 -25.03 13.60
N LEU A 425 1.24 -24.76 12.91
CA LEU A 425 1.31 -23.80 11.81
C LEU A 425 1.85 -24.48 10.56
N ASP A 426 1.23 -24.26 9.41
CA ASP A 426 1.71 -24.78 8.13
C ASP A 426 2.31 -23.65 7.28
N ASN A 427 3.38 -23.97 6.54
CA ASN A 427 4.17 -23.02 5.76
C ASN A 427 4.53 -21.75 6.56
N PHE A 428 4.98 -21.93 7.80
CA PHE A 428 5.29 -20.83 8.71
C PHE A 428 6.67 -20.23 8.38
N HIS A 429 6.71 -19.00 7.88
CA HIS A 429 7.96 -18.39 7.41
C HIS A 429 8.02 -16.88 7.65
N SER A 430 9.23 -16.33 7.53
CA SER A 430 9.46 -14.88 7.60
C SER A 430 9.14 -14.22 6.26
N ALA A 431 8.25 -13.23 6.25
CA ALA A 431 8.02 -12.31 5.14
C ALA A 431 8.82 -11.00 5.28
N THR A 432 9.75 -10.99 6.23
CA THR A 432 10.54 -9.82 6.60
C THR A 432 11.77 -9.69 5.70
N TYR A 433 12.05 -8.50 5.17
CA TYR A 433 13.20 -8.31 4.27
C TYR A 433 14.54 -8.35 5.02
N GLN A 434 14.59 -7.91 6.28
CA GLN A 434 15.75 -8.12 7.14
C GLN A 434 15.71 -9.54 7.71
N THR A 435 16.88 -10.06 8.07
CA THR A 435 16.98 -11.32 8.81
C THR A 435 16.23 -11.17 10.15
N PHE A 436 15.20 -11.99 10.34
CA PHE A 436 14.50 -12.11 11.61
C PHE A 436 15.41 -12.85 12.59
N THR A 437 15.62 -12.28 13.78
CA THR A 437 16.22 -12.97 14.92
C THR A 437 15.29 -12.77 16.11
N GLY A 438 14.65 -13.83 16.61
CA GLY A 438 13.70 -13.71 17.70
C GLY A 438 12.97 -15.00 18.05
N ARG A 439 11.82 -14.85 18.72
CA ARG A 439 11.04 -15.98 19.26
C ARG A 439 9.57 -15.91 18.88
N PHE A 440 8.89 -17.05 19.07
CA PHE A 440 7.47 -17.23 18.77
C PHE A 440 6.72 -17.54 20.06
N TYR A 441 5.56 -16.92 20.21
CA TYR A 441 4.75 -16.95 21.41
C TYR A 441 3.31 -17.32 21.08
N MET A 442 2.70 -18.13 21.93
CA MET A 442 1.25 -18.22 22.03
C MET A 442 0.78 -17.11 22.95
N VAL A 443 -0.13 -16.28 22.45
CA VAL A 443 -0.78 -15.24 23.24
C VAL A 443 -2.13 -15.75 23.68
N ILE A 444 -2.39 -15.68 24.98
CA ILE A 444 -3.64 -16.10 25.62
C ILE A 444 -4.19 -14.89 26.38
N GLN A 445 -5.38 -14.43 26.01
CA GLN A 445 -6.04 -13.32 26.67
C GLN A 445 -7.40 -13.77 27.19
N ASP A 446 -7.61 -13.70 28.50
CA ASP A 446 -8.90 -13.93 29.11
C ASP A 446 -9.88 -12.80 28.73
N LEU A 447 -11.02 -13.16 28.15
CA LEU A 447 -12.05 -12.21 27.71
C LEU A 447 -12.88 -11.66 28.88
N ASP A 448 -12.86 -12.33 30.03
CA ASP A 448 -13.52 -11.87 31.26
C ASP A 448 -12.65 -10.90 32.07
N GLY A 449 -11.36 -10.78 31.71
CA GLY A 449 -10.46 -9.73 32.19
C GLY A 449 -9.06 -10.24 32.56
N GLY A 450 -8.06 -9.38 32.41
CA GLY A 450 -6.65 -9.69 32.70
C GLY A 450 -5.72 -9.20 31.59
N GLU A 451 -4.41 -9.19 31.90
CA GLU A 451 -3.39 -8.91 30.89
C GLU A 451 -3.11 -10.17 30.06
N PRO A 452 -2.83 -10.04 28.74
CA PRO A 452 -2.48 -11.18 27.91
C PRO A 452 -1.21 -11.88 28.42
N ALA A 453 -1.25 -13.22 28.46
CA ALA A 453 -0.09 -14.06 28.71
C ALA A 453 0.64 -14.35 27.39
N TYR A 454 1.96 -14.21 27.38
CA TYR A 454 2.83 -14.48 26.24
C TYR A 454 3.69 -15.70 26.56
N LEU A 455 3.28 -16.86 26.07
CA LEU A 455 3.92 -18.13 26.38
C LEU A 455 4.82 -18.55 25.23
N ASP A 456 6.10 -18.78 25.52
CA ASP A 456 7.04 -19.25 24.50
C ASP A 456 6.61 -20.62 23.97
N ILE A 457 6.52 -20.74 22.65
CA ILE A 457 6.14 -22.00 21.99
C ILE A 457 7.30 -22.64 21.23
N TYR A 458 8.49 -22.06 21.29
CA TYR A 458 9.71 -22.57 20.70
C TYR A 458 10.70 -22.98 21.78
N ARG A 459 10.69 -24.27 22.14
CA ARG A 459 11.43 -24.85 23.28
C ARG A 459 12.96 -24.91 23.12
N GLN A 460 13.55 -24.16 22.18
CA GLN A 460 14.99 -24.03 22.09
C GLN A 460 15.47 -22.87 22.98
N GLU A 461 16.71 -22.97 23.49
CA GLU A 461 17.28 -21.92 24.34
C GLU A 461 17.60 -20.65 23.55
N ASN A 462 17.96 -20.79 22.27
CA ASN A 462 18.42 -19.69 21.42
C ASN A 462 17.31 -19.15 20.52
N ASP A 463 17.44 -17.87 20.17
CA ASP A 463 16.59 -17.21 19.19
C ASP A 463 16.68 -17.87 17.81
N VAL A 464 15.56 -17.88 17.10
CA VAL A 464 15.46 -18.37 15.72
C VAL A 464 15.94 -17.29 14.77
N THR A 465 16.80 -17.66 13.82
CA THR A 465 17.25 -16.77 12.75
C THR A 465 16.68 -17.20 11.40
N LEU A 466 15.88 -16.35 10.75
CA LEU A 466 15.23 -16.63 9.46
C LEU A 466 15.43 -15.47 8.48
N ASN A 467 15.93 -15.79 7.29
CA ASN A 467 15.88 -14.86 6.16
C ASN A 467 14.47 -14.82 5.54
N MET A 468 14.20 -13.80 4.72
CA MET A 468 12.94 -13.72 3.97
C MET A 468 12.67 -15.02 3.19
N GLY A 469 11.46 -15.56 3.31
CA GLY A 469 11.04 -16.82 2.72
C GLY A 469 11.50 -18.08 3.47
N ALA A 470 12.43 -17.97 4.42
CA ALA A 470 12.87 -19.10 5.23
C ALA A 470 11.91 -19.38 6.38
N GLY A 471 11.71 -20.65 6.70
CA GLY A 471 10.77 -21.08 7.73
C GLY A 471 10.60 -22.59 7.82
N TYR A 472 9.43 -23.01 8.28
CA TYR A 472 9.06 -24.38 8.57
C TYR A 472 7.84 -24.78 7.72
N GLN A 473 7.94 -25.92 7.04
CA GLN A 473 6.79 -26.50 6.34
C GLN A 473 5.67 -26.86 7.32
N GLN A 474 6.05 -27.42 8.48
CA GLN A 474 5.17 -27.63 9.61
C GLN A 474 5.89 -27.20 10.88
N PHE A 475 5.22 -26.38 11.69
CA PHE A 475 5.68 -25.93 12.98
C PHE A 475 4.69 -26.38 14.05
N LEU A 476 5.21 -26.96 15.13
CA LEU A 476 4.41 -27.46 16.24
C LEU A 476 4.88 -26.78 17.53
N GLY A 477 4.01 -25.95 18.08
CA GLY A 477 4.27 -25.13 19.26
C GLY A 477 3.60 -25.70 20.52
N TYR A 478 4.38 -25.78 21.60
CA TYR A 478 3.94 -26.26 22.91
C TYR A 478 4.38 -25.28 24.00
N PRO A 479 3.46 -24.51 24.63
CA PRO A 479 3.82 -23.68 25.76
C PRO A 479 4.28 -24.54 26.95
N GLU A 480 5.00 -23.94 27.89
CA GLU A 480 5.46 -24.66 29.10
C GLU A 480 4.30 -25.05 30.02
N ALA A 481 3.39 -24.12 30.31
CA ALA A 481 2.17 -24.37 31.05
C ALA A 481 1.13 -23.27 30.78
N ALA A 482 -0.15 -23.64 30.71
CA ALA A 482 -1.29 -22.74 30.70
C ALA A 482 -2.41 -23.37 31.52
N SER A 483 -3.07 -22.59 32.36
CA SER A 483 -4.28 -22.98 33.10
C SER A 483 -5.45 -22.14 32.62
N PHE A 484 -6.64 -22.74 32.60
CA PHE A 484 -7.86 -22.07 32.16
C PHE A 484 -8.95 -22.28 33.20
N GLU A 485 -9.67 -21.21 33.52
CA GLU A 485 -10.74 -21.22 34.52
C GLU A 485 -12.05 -21.76 33.93
N PRO A 486 -12.79 -22.61 34.64
CA PRO A 486 -14.12 -23.04 34.21
C PRO A 486 -15.09 -21.87 34.01
N GLY A 487 -15.85 -21.89 32.91
CA GLY A 487 -16.83 -20.86 32.57
C GLY A 487 -16.24 -19.65 31.82
N HIS A 488 -14.92 -19.55 31.66
CA HIS A 488 -14.26 -18.42 31.00
C HIS A 488 -14.08 -18.64 29.49
N SER A 489 -13.89 -17.55 28.75
CA SER A 489 -13.48 -17.59 27.34
C SER A 489 -12.17 -16.85 27.11
N TYR A 490 -11.31 -17.42 26.26
CA TYR A 490 -9.96 -16.94 26.00
C TYR A 490 -9.75 -16.68 24.52
N ARG A 491 -9.18 -15.53 24.17
CA ARG A 491 -8.64 -15.26 22.84
C ARG A 491 -7.24 -15.85 22.72
N LEU A 492 -7.01 -16.58 21.64
CA LEU A 492 -5.76 -17.26 21.33
C LEU A 492 -5.21 -16.78 19.98
N TYR A 493 -3.93 -16.48 19.90
CA TYR A 493 -3.22 -16.25 18.65
C TYR A 493 -1.73 -16.50 18.79
N VAL A 494 -1.01 -16.60 17.67
CA VAL A 494 0.46 -16.70 17.69
C VAL A 494 1.04 -15.33 17.38
N ALA A 495 2.11 -14.96 18.07
CA ALA A 495 2.88 -13.75 17.82
C ALA A 495 4.37 -14.06 17.72
N SER A 496 5.11 -13.27 16.96
CA SER A 496 6.56 -13.20 16.99
C SER A 496 7.02 -11.97 17.76
N ARG A 497 8.25 -12.01 18.27
CA ARG A 497 8.96 -10.83 18.73
C ARG A 497 10.41 -10.94 18.31
N ALA A 498 10.87 -10.02 17.47
CA ALA A 498 12.28 -9.94 17.11
C ALA A 498 13.09 -9.33 18.26
N ALA A 499 14.39 -9.62 18.30
CA ALA A 499 15.32 -9.10 19.30
C ALA A 499 15.47 -7.56 19.22
N ASN A 500 15.15 -6.98 18.06
CA ASN A 500 15.15 -5.54 17.80
C ASN A 500 13.73 -4.92 17.86
N GLU A 501 12.78 -5.55 18.54
CA GLU A 501 11.39 -5.08 18.69
C GLU A 501 10.93 -5.16 20.15
N ASP A 502 10.23 -4.13 20.63
CA ASP A 502 9.64 -4.15 21.98
C ASP A 502 8.22 -4.73 21.96
N SER A 503 7.53 -4.60 20.83
CA SER A 503 6.16 -5.07 20.63
C SER A 503 6.05 -6.46 19.98
N TYR A 504 5.11 -7.26 20.46
CA TYR A 504 4.76 -8.56 19.87
C TYR A 504 3.94 -8.37 18.60
N GLN A 505 4.38 -8.98 17.51
CA GLN A 505 3.74 -8.92 16.21
C GLN A 505 2.89 -10.17 15.98
N PRO A 506 1.56 -10.07 15.79
CA PRO A 506 0.75 -11.23 15.45
C PRO A 506 1.24 -11.91 14.16
N VAL A 507 1.27 -13.24 14.17
CA VAL A 507 1.52 -14.03 12.96
C VAL A 507 0.33 -13.85 12.02
N ARG A 508 0.63 -13.58 10.75
CA ARG A 508 -0.36 -13.19 9.76
C ARG A 508 -0.73 -14.37 8.88
N TYR A 509 -2.02 -14.48 8.57
CA TYR A 509 -2.55 -15.55 7.75
C TYR A 509 -2.60 -15.13 6.29
N TYR A 510 -2.38 -16.09 5.38
CA TYR A 510 -2.63 -15.92 3.95
C TYR A 510 -3.39 -17.11 3.39
N GLY A 511 -4.38 -16.84 2.53
CA GLY A 511 -5.25 -17.84 1.92
C GLY A 511 -6.70 -17.39 1.91
N LYS A 512 -7.60 -18.18 2.53
CA LYS A 512 -9.05 -17.87 2.58
C LYS A 512 -9.39 -16.65 3.45
N LEU A 513 -8.58 -16.41 4.48
CA LEU A 513 -8.56 -15.18 5.25
C LEU A 513 -7.20 -14.51 5.01
N THR A 514 -7.14 -13.21 5.24
CA THR A 514 -5.89 -12.45 5.14
C THR A 514 -5.80 -11.52 6.32
N GLY A 515 -4.62 -11.45 6.96
CA GLY A 515 -4.36 -10.59 8.11
C GLY A 515 -4.09 -11.36 9.42
N PRO A 516 -3.98 -10.64 10.55
CA PRO A 516 -3.84 -11.28 11.85
C PRO A 516 -5.13 -12.04 12.22
N ILE A 517 -4.99 -13.29 12.64
CA ILE A 517 -6.12 -14.14 13.02
C ILE A 517 -6.07 -14.53 14.49
N CYS A 518 -7.24 -14.69 15.10
CA CYS A 518 -7.39 -15.26 16.44
C CYS A 518 -8.42 -16.39 16.47
N PHE A 519 -8.38 -17.14 17.56
CA PHE A 519 -9.32 -18.18 17.92
C PHE A 519 -9.90 -17.88 19.29
N THR A 520 -11.08 -18.42 19.58
CA THR A 520 -11.70 -18.34 20.90
C THR A 520 -11.75 -19.73 21.50
N LEU A 521 -11.18 -19.90 22.69
CA LEU A 521 -11.32 -21.10 23.52
C LEU A 521 -12.33 -20.81 24.63
N THR A 522 -13.46 -21.49 24.61
CA THR A 522 -14.47 -21.41 25.69
C THR A 522 -14.37 -22.65 26.56
N ILE A 523 -14.22 -22.46 27.87
CA ILE A 523 -14.18 -23.53 28.86
C ILE A 523 -15.54 -23.65 29.54
N ASP A 524 -16.13 -24.83 29.54
CA ASP A 524 -17.38 -25.09 30.27
C ASP A 524 -17.14 -25.27 31.78
N ASP A 525 -18.23 -25.28 32.56
CA ASP A 525 -18.17 -25.45 34.02
C ASP A 525 -17.53 -26.78 34.47
N SER A 526 -17.42 -27.76 33.55
CA SER A 526 -16.78 -29.06 33.79
C SER A 526 -15.30 -29.07 33.40
N GLY A 527 -14.75 -27.96 32.90
CA GLY A 527 -13.35 -27.83 32.47
C GLY A 527 -13.07 -28.36 31.07
N ASN A 528 -14.09 -28.68 30.27
CA ASN A 528 -13.89 -29.02 28.85
C ASN A 528 -13.85 -27.76 28.01
N GLY A 529 -13.01 -27.76 26.98
CA GLY A 529 -12.81 -26.60 26.11
C GLY A 529 -13.24 -26.86 24.69
N VAL A 530 -13.86 -25.86 24.05
CA VAL A 530 -14.16 -25.84 22.63
C VAL A 530 -13.44 -24.65 22.00
N ILE A 531 -12.78 -24.90 20.87
CA ILE A 531 -12.09 -23.86 20.10
C ILE A 531 -12.93 -23.50 18.87
N THR A 532 -13.18 -22.21 18.68
CA THR A 532 -13.84 -21.64 17.50
C THR A 532 -12.92 -20.65 16.78
N GLY A 533 -13.21 -20.36 15.51
CA GLY A 533 -12.39 -19.56 14.61
C GLY A 533 -11.86 -20.35 13.41
N PRO A 534 -10.92 -19.79 12.62
CA PRO A 534 -10.27 -18.49 12.81
C PRO A 534 -11.19 -17.29 12.52
N GLU A 535 -10.92 -16.17 13.19
CA GLU A 535 -11.53 -14.86 12.95
C GLU A 535 -10.43 -13.80 12.71
N ILE A 536 -10.72 -12.76 11.92
CA ILE A 536 -9.79 -11.64 11.71
C ILE A 536 -9.76 -10.78 12.99
N MET A 537 -8.56 -10.45 13.46
CA MET A 537 -8.38 -9.61 14.65
C MET A 537 -8.61 -8.13 14.31
N GLU A 538 -9.85 -7.66 14.49
CA GLU A 538 -10.21 -6.26 14.20
C GLU A 538 -9.44 -5.24 15.06
N GLU A 539 -9.03 -5.63 16.28
CA GLU A 539 -8.31 -4.76 17.23
C GLU A 539 -6.88 -4.40 16.81
N PHE A 540 -6.31 -5.11 15.81
CA PHE A 540 -5.01 -4.78 15.20
C PHE A 540 -5.14 -3.99 13.89
N LEU A 541 -6.36 -3.76 13.38
CA LEU A 541 -6.62 -2.99 12.15
C LEU A 541 -6.35 -1.49 12.32
N LEU A 542 -6.40 -1.00 13.56
CA LEU A 542 -6.12 0.39 13.91
C LEU A 542 -4.72 0.51 14.53
N THR A 543 -3.70 0.71 13.71
CA THR A 543 -2.44 1.27 14.20
C THR A 543 -2.71 2.67 14.74
N GLY A 544 -2.89 2.79 16.06
CA GLY A 544 -2.56 4.03 16.76
C GLY A 544 -3.50 4.52 17.85
N VAL A 545 -4.70 3.96 18.01
CA VAL A 545 -5.51 4.27 19.20
C VAL A 545 -6.28 3.02 19.63
N LYS A 546 -5.69 2.25 20.55
CA LYS A 546 -6.53 1.49 21.48
C LYS A 546 -7.43 2.53 22.14
N THR A 547 -8.74 2.37 22.04
CA THR A 547 -9.63 3.03 22.99
C THR A 547 -9.18 2.53 24.35
N VAL A 548 -8.41 3.34 25.06
CA VAL A 548 -7.95 3.02 26.41
C VAL A 548 -9.21 3.01 27.26
N LYS A 549 -9.82 1.84 27.42
CA LYS A 549 -10.66 1.57 28.59
C LYS A 549 -9.70 1.56 29.77
N GLN A 550 -9.53 2.72 30.40
CA GLN A 550 -9.02 2.76 31.77
C GLN A 550 -9.76 3.82 32.56
N GLU A 551 -9.99 3.41 33.80
CA GLU A 551 -10.60 4.10 34.93
C GLU A 551 -10.36 5.62 34.93
N PRO A 552 -11.35 6.42 35.37
CA PRO A 552 -11.25 7.86 35.44
C PRO A 552 -10.14 8.30 36.41
N MET A 553 -8.93 8.58 35.88
CA MET A 553 -7.89 9.28 36.63
C MET A 553 -7.91 10.77 36.30
N ASP A 554 -8.49 11.57 37.20
CA ASP A 554 -8.25 13.01 37.26
C ASP A 554 -7.08 13.28 38.22
N ASP A 555 -5.87 13.10 37.71
CA ASP A 555 -4.62 13.32 38.46
C ASP A 555 -4.06 14.74 38.30
N GLY A 556 -4.84 15.65 37.70
CA GLY A 556 -4.43 17.03 37.45
C GLY A 556 -3.32 17.19 36.41
N ILE A 557 -3.00 16.15 35.62
CA ILE A 557 -1.98 16.20 34.55
C ILE A 557 -2.64 16.16 33.18
N THR A 558 -2.24 17.11 32.33
CA THR A 558 -2.54 17.09 30.90
C THR A 558 -1.47 16.29 30.17
N ARG A 559 -1.90 15.32 29.37
CA ARG A 559 -1.07 14.48 28.53
C ARG A 559 -1.42 14.75 27.07
N VAL A 560 -0.42 14.91 26.22
CA VAL A 560 -0.60 15.14 24.78
C VAL A 560 0.04 13.99 24.04
N TYR A 561 -0.73 13.38 23.14
CA TYR A 561 -0.30 12.27 22.30
C TYR A 561 -0.32 12.70 20.83
N ASP A 562 0.50 12.07 20.00
CA ASP A 562 0.35 12.18 18.53
C ASP A 562 -0.65 11.15 17.99
N MET A 563 -0.89 11.16 16.68
CA MET A 563 -1.84 10.23 16.04
C MET A 563 -1.40 8.77 16.07
N GLN A 564 -0.13 8.50 16.39
CA GLN A 564 0.38 7.14 16.57
C GLN A 564 0.21 6.67 18.03
N GLY A 565 -0.45 7.46 18.88
CA GLY A 565 -0.70 7.14 20.29
C GLY A 565 0.51 7.37 21.20
N ARG A 566 1.58 8.02 20.69
CA ARG A 566 2.80 8.27 21.48
C ARG A 566 2.62 9.50 22.34
N LEU A 567 3.04 9.44 23.61
CA LEU A 567 3.01 10.58 24.52
C LEU A 567 4.11 11.59 24.14
N VAL A 568 3.72 12.75 23.60
CA VAL A 568 4.64 13.78 23.13
C VAL A 568 4.83 14.96 24.08
N HIS A 569 3.93 15.12 25.06
CA HIS A 569 4.07 16.17 26.09
C HIS A 569 3.25 15.88 27.34
N THR A 570 3.74 16.33 28.50
CA THR A 570 3.01 16.34 29.77
C THR A 570 3.18 17.68 30.48
N ALA A 571 2.11 18.18 31.08
CA ALA A 571 2.16 19.36 31.95
C ALA A 571 1.02 19.34 32.98
N PRO A 572 1.16 20.03 34.13
CA PRO A 572 0.03 20.23 35.03
C PRO A 572 -1.15 20.89 34.30
N THR A 573 -2.36 20.37 34.49
CA THR A 573 -3.57 20.87 33.80
C THR A 573 -3.82 22.35 34.07
N ALA A 574 -3.50 22.83 35.27
CA ALA A 574 -3.62 24.24 35.64
C ALA A 574 -2.71 25.18 34.84
N THR A 575 -1.61 24.68 34.27
CA THR A 575 -0.61 25.48 33.56
C THR A 575 -0.38 25.04 32.11
N PHE A 576 -1.16 24.05 31.64
CA PHE A 576 -1.04 23.51 30.29
C PHE A 576 -1.35 24.58 29.24
N ASN A 577 -0.42 24.74 28.29
CA ASN A 577 -0.57 25.61 27.14
C ASN A 577 -0.18 24.85 25.87
N LEU A 578 -1.16 24.68 24.98
CA LEU A 578 -0.98 23.95 23.71
C LEU A 578 0.16 24.53 22.86
N TRP A 579 0.41 25.84 22.92
CA TRP A 579 1.48 26.51 22.17
C TRP A 579 2.89 26.23 22.68
N LYS A 580 3.03 25.58 23.85
CA LYS A 580 4.32 25.16 24.41
C LYS A 580 4.64 23.68 24.15
N VAL A 581 3.74 22.95 23.52
CA VAL A 581 3.97 21.55 23.11
C VAL A 581 5.04 21.54 22.00
N PRO A 582 6.08 20.69 22.06
CA PRO A 582 7.14 20.67 21.03
C PRO A 582 6.70 19.97 19.73
N ALA A 583 5.63 19.17 19.75
CA ALA A 583 5.09 18.46 18.59
C ALA A 583 4.13 19.31 17.73
N ARG A 584 4.06 19.00 16.43
CA ARG A 584 3.18 19.63 15.41
C ARG A 584 2.34 18.56 14.71
N GLY A 585 1.25 18.99 14.05
CA GLY A 585 0.29 18.10 13.41
C GLY A 585 -0.96 17.87 14.28
N VAL A 586 -1.65 16.75 14.06
CA VAL A 586 -2.83 16.38 14.84
C VAL A 586 -2.40 15.74 16.16
N LEU A 587 -2.83 16.34 17.26
CA LEU A 587 -2.49 15.95 18.62
C LEU A 587 -3.76 15.58 19.40
N VAL A 588 -3.66 14.59 20.27
CA VAL A 588 -4.71 14.19 21.20
C VAL A 588 -4.35 14.74 22.59
N VAL A 589 -5.12 15.69 23.09
CA VAL A 589 -4.93 16.26 24.44
C VAL A 589 -5.90 15.60 25.40
N LYS A 590 -5.36 14.96 26.43
CA LYS A 590 -6.08 14.29 27.51
C LYS A 590 -5.94 15.07 28.82
N GLN A 591 -7.07 15.44 29.44
CA GLN A 591 -7.15 16.16 30.72
C GLN A 591 -8.21 15.48 31.60
N GLY A 592 -7.78 14.62 32.53
CA GLY A 592 -8.70 13.76 33.28
C GLY A 592 -9.56 12.92 32.34
N ASN A 593 -10.89 13.03 32.46
CA ASN A 593 -11.88 12.35 31.61
C ASN A 593 -12.13 13.04 30.25
N THR A 594 -11.53 14.20 30.00
CA THR A 594 -11.73 14.95 28.77
C THR A 594 -10.65 14.60 27.75
N VAL A 595 -11.05 14.18 26.56
CA VAL A 595 -10.17 13.94 25.42
C VAL A 595 -10.59 14.84 24.27
N ARG A 596 -9.64 15.55 23.66
CA ARG A 596 -9.88 16.37 22.46
C ARG A 596 -8.75 16.22 21.45
N LYS A 597 -9.12 16.12 20.17
CA LYS A 597 -8.20 16.24 19.04
C LYS A 597 -7.98 17.74 18.76
N VAL A 598 -6.73 18.15 18.55
CA VAL A 598 -6.34 19.53 18.22
C VAL A 598 -5.27 19.49 17.14
N ALA A 599 -5.46 20.27 16.07
CA ALA A 599 -4.45 20.46 15.02
C ALA A 599 -3.57 21.67 15.36
N ARG A 600 -2.25 21.51 15.28
CA ARG A 600 -1.28 22.56 15.61
C ARG A 600 -0.22 22.74 14.54
#